data_AF-A0A2K0UIC4-F1
#
_entry.id   AF-A0A2K0UIC4-F1
#
_cell.length_a   1.000
_cell.length_b   1.000
_cell.length_c   1.000
_cell.angle_alpha   90.00
_cell.angle_beta   90.00
_cell.angle_gamma   90.00
#
_symmetry.space_group_name_H-M   'P 1'
#
loop_
_entity.id
_entity.type
_entity.pdbx_description
1 polymer ?
#
loop_
_entity_poly.entity_id
_entity_poly.type
_entity_poly.pdbx_seq_one_letter_code
_entity_poly.pdbx_strand_id
1 'polypeptide(L)' 'MANREILSSRTETLNKYLKLDQKGKIMAEYVWIDSTGETRSKSRLHCAFASSGNMHAKPPTCPVAPPP' A
#
# COMPACT_ATOMS: atom_id res chain seq x y z
N MET A 1 -22.66 11.71 -14.35
CA MET A 1 -21.44 11.88 -15.18
C MET A 1 -20.48 12.74 -14.37
N ALA A 2 -19.42 12.15 -13.80
CA ALA A 2 -18.47 12.91 -12.98
C ALA A 2 -17.70 13.94 -13.85
N ASN A 3 -17.51 15.14 -13.31
CA ASN A 3 -16.93 16.29 -14.01
C ASN A 3 -15.46 16.02 -14.41
N ARG A 4 -15.15 16.18 -15.71
CA ARG A 4 -13.86 15.88 -16.36
C ARG A 4 -12.72 16.81 -15.92
N GLU A 5 -12.99 17.83 -15.12
CA GLU A 5 -12.01 18.73 -14.49
C GLU A 5 -11.03 18.00 -13.54
N ILE A 6 -11.39 16.82 -13.01
CA ILE A 6 -10.52 15.98 -12.16
C ILE A 6 -9.38 15.32 -12.98
N LEU A 7 -9.48 15.34 -14.31
CA LEU A 7 -8.57 14.64 -15.23
C LEU A 7 -7.28 15.42 -15.55
N SER A 8 -7.03 16.54 -14.87
CA SER A 8 -5.70 17.17 -14.83
C SER A 8 -4.80 16.52 -13.76
N SER A 9 -4.81 15.18 -13.69
CA SER A 9 -3.83 14.45 -12.88
C SER A 9 -2.50 14.50 -13.62
N ARG A 10 -1.55 15.30 -13.13
CA ARG A 10 -0.19 15.39 -13.68
C ARG A 10 0.50 14.03 -13.57
N THR A 11 0.41 13.21 -14.61
CA THR A 11 0.92 11.82 -14.66
C THR A 11 2.40 11.75 -14.31
N GLU A 12 3.18 12.74 -14.72
CA GLU A 12 4.59 12.88 -14.39
C GLU A 12 4.84 13.00 -12.87
N THR A 13 3.99 13.73 -12.16
CA THR A 13 4.11 13.88 -10.71
C THR A 13 3.70 12.59 -9.99
N LEU A 14 2.66 11.91 -10.47
CA LEU A 14 2.24 10.62 -9.93
C LEU A 14 3.33 9.56 -10.08
N ASN A 15 3.98 9.50 -11.25
CA ASN A 15 5.05 8.54 -11.52
C ASN A 15 6.25 8.71 -10.58
N LYS A 16 6.53 9.95 -10.13
CA LYS A 16 7.58 10.20 -9.11
C LYS A 16 7.25 9.50 -7.80
N TYR A 17 6.00 9.58 -7.34
CA TYR A 17 5.58 8.97 -6.07
C TYR A 17 5.43 7.45 -6.16
N LEU A 18 5.01 6.93 -7.31
CA LEU A 18 4.88 5.48 -7.53
C LEU A 18 6.22 4.74 -7.49
N LYS A 19 7.30 5.39 -7.91
CA LYS A 19 8.66 4.79 -7.95
C LYS A 19 9.43 4.91 -6.64
N LEU A 20 8.86 5.54 -5.61
CA LEU A 20 9.52 5.66 -4.32
C LEU A 20 9.64 4.29 -3.64
N ASP A 21 10.83 4.01 -3.11
CA ASP A 21 11.06 2.83 -2.29
C ASP A 21 10.20 2.89 -1.02
N GLN A 22 9.46 1.81 -0.76
CA GLN A 22 8.51 1.69 0.35
C GLN A 22 9.16 1.16 1.64
N LYS A 23 10.50 1.12 1.71
CA LYS A 23 11.30 0.85 2.92
C LYS A 23 10.88 -0.42 3.66
N GLY A 24 10.77 -1.52 2.93
CA GLY A 24 10.41 -2.82 3.51
C GLY A 24 8.94 -2.94 3.93
N LYS A 25 8.07 -2.00 3.53
CA LYS A 25 6.61 -2.19 3.60
C LYS A 25 6.10 -2.74 2.28
N ILE A 26 5.21 -3.71 2.36
CA ILE A 26 4.47 -4.25 1.23
C ILE A 26 3.04 -3.70 1.25
N MET A 27 2.51 -3.41 0.08
CA MET A 27 1.10 -3.07 -0.09
C MET A 27 0.35 -4.33 -0.51
N ALA A 28 -0.51 -4.86 0.37
CA ALA A 28 -1.39 -5.97 0.03
C ALA A 28 -2.73 -5.41 -0.44
N GLU A 29 -3.15 -5.75 -1.65
CA GLU A 29 -4.46 -5.38 -2.18
C GLU A 29 -5.47 -6.52 -1.94
N TYR A 30 -6.54 -6.20 -1.21
CA TYR A 30 -7.67 -7.10 -1.01
C TYR A 30 -8.69 -6.83 -2.09
N VAL A 31 -9.08 -7.87 -2.82
CA VAL A 31 -10.08 -7.81 -3.88
C VAL A 31 -11.28 -8.65 -3.46
N TRP A 32 -12.49 -8.10 -3.60
CA TRP A 32 -13.73 -8.82 -3.33
C TRP A 32 -14.83 -8.44 -4.33
N ILE A 33 -15.86 -9.29 -4.39
CA ILE A 33 -17.05 -9.08 -5.22
C ILE A 33 -18.15 -8.51 -4.33
N ASP A 34 -18.79 -7.43 -4.77
CA ASP A 34 -19.91 -6.83 -4.04
C ASP A 34 -21.27 -7.48 -4.37
N SER A 35 -22.33 -7.01 -3.72
CA SER A 35 -23.69 -7.53 -3.91
C SER A 35 -24.26 -7.30 -5.31
N THR A 36 -23.70 -6.35 -6.07
CA THR A 36 -24.08 -6.07 -7.46
C THR A 36 -23.25 -6.87 -8.47
N GLY A 37 -22.30 -7.68 -8.00
CA GLY A 37 -21.38 -8.46 -8.84
C GLY A 37 -20.20 -7.65 -9.37
N GLU A 38 -19.98 -6.43 -8.87
CA GLU A 38 -18.83 -5.60 -9.25
C GLU A 38 -17.60 -5.94 -8.39
N THR A 39 -16.41 -5.74 -8.97
CA THR A 39 -15.14 -5.92 -8.26
C THR A 39 -14.81 -4.67 -7.45
N ARG A 40 -14.51 -4.85 -6.17
CA ARG A 40 -14.02 -3.81 -5.26
C ARG A 40 -12.61 -4.17 -4.79
N SER A 41 -11.81 -3.17 -4.50
CA SER A 41 -10.50 -3.39 -3.88
C SER A 41 -10.16 -2.38 -2.79
N LYS A 42 -9.31 -2.81 -1.86
CA LYS A 42 -8.73 -1.95 -0.82
C LYS A 42 -7.33 -2.42 -0.46
N SER A 43 -6.38 -1.50 -0.44
CA SER A 43 -5.00 -1.79 -0.07
C SER A 43 -4.77 -1.63 1.44
N ARG A 44 -3.94 -2.50 2.02
CA ARG A 44 -3.40 -2.39 3.38
C ARG A 44 -1.88 -2.44 3.34
N LEU A 45 -1.24 -1.59 4.14
CA LEU A 45 0.20 -1.67 4.37
C LEU A 45 0.50 -2.80 5.35
N HIS A 46 1.37 -3.71 4.94
CA HIS A 46 1.92 -4.76 5.80
C HIS A 46 3.43 -4.59 5.87
N CYS A 47 4.01 -4.92 7.02
CA CYS A 47 5.46 -4.93 7.15
C CYS A 47 6.01 -6.20 6.52
N ALA A 48 6.96 -6.07 5.59
CA ALA A 48 7.65 -7.25 5.09
C ALA A 48 8.51 -7.82 6.23
N PHE A 49 8.21 -9.04 6.66
CA PHE A 49 9.14 -9.79 7.47
C PHE A 49 10.25 -10.29 6.53
N ALA A 50 11.36 -9.55 6.47
CA ALA A 50 12.55 -10.06 5.83
C ALA A 50 13.03 -11.25 6.66
N SER A 51 12.79 -12.46 6.17
CA SER A 51 13.33 -13.70 6.73
C SER A 51 14.85 -13.72 6.52
N SER A 52 15.59 -12.92 7.28
CA SER A 52 17.00 -13.21 7.51
C SER A 52 17.05 -14.50 8.34
N GLY A 53 17.65 -15.56 7.80
CA GLY A 53 17.81 -16.88 8.42
C GLY A 53 18.71 -16.89 9.66
N ASN A 54 18.50 -15.95 10.59
CA ASN A 54 19.12 -15.95 11.90
C ASN A 54 18.06 -15.58 12.94
N MET A 55 17.59 -16.59 13.69
CA MET A 55 16.48 -16.52 14.64
C MET A 55 16.78 -15.65 15.88
N HIS A 56 17.95 -15.00 15.93
CA HIS A 56 18.40 -14.10 17.01
C HIS A 56 18.39 -12.61 16.63
N ALA A 57 18.10 -12.25 15.37
CA ALA A 57 17.99 -10.85 14.99
C ALA A 57 16.57 -10.33 15.27
N LYS A 58 16.45 -9.43 16.25
CA LYS A 58 15.23 -8.67 16.54
C LYS A 58 14.68 -8.10 15.21
N PRO A 59 13.41 -8.35 14.84
CA PRO A 59 12.87 -7.83 13.59
C PRO A 59 13.02 -6.31 13.57
N PRO A 60 13.29 -5.69 12.39
CA PRO A 60 13.27 -4.24 12.28
C PRO A 60 11.87 -3.80 12.72
N THR A 61 11.79 -3.23 13.91
CA THR A 61 10.53 -2.84 14.52
C THR A 61 9.89 -1.84 13.59
N CYS A 62 8.83 -2.25 12.91
CA CYS A 62 7.93 -1.27 12.32
C CYS A 62 7.52 -0.32 13.44
N PRO A 63 7.62 1.01 13.25
CA PRO A 63 7.14 1.94 14.25
C PRO A 63 5.65 1.66 14.42
N VAL A 64 5.31 0.98 15.51
CA VAL A 64 3.93 0.82 15.97
C VAL A 64 3.49 2.25 16.26
N ALA A 65 2.55 2.76 15.47
CA ALA A 65 1.96 4.06 15.76
C ALA A 65 1.45 4.02 17.21
N PRO A 66 1.76 5.01 18.06
CA PRO A 66 1.26 5.02 19.42
C PRO A 66 -0.27 5.00 19.39
N PRO A 67 -0.93 4.18 20.23
CA PRO A 67 -2.39 4.18 20.32
C PRO A 67 -2.90 5.56 20.81
N PRO A 68 -4.14 5.93 20.45
CA PRO A 68 -4.75 7.20 20.84
C PRO A 68 -4.91 7.35 22.36
#